data_AF-A0A226MS94-F1
#
_entry.id   AF-A0A226MS94-F1
#
_cell.length_a   1.000
_cell.length_b   1.000
_cell.length_c   1.000
_cell.angle_alpha   90.00
_cell.angle_beta   90.00
_cell.angle_gamma   90.00
#
_symmetry.space_group_name_H-M   'P 1'
#
loop_
_entity.id
_entity.type
_entity.pdbx_description
1 polymer ?
#
loop_
_entity_poly.entity_id
_entity_poly.type
_entity_poly.pdbx_seq_one_letter_code
_entity_poly.pdbx_strand_id
1 'polypeptide(L)'
;MGSVTQPQLDILPNKSAVDIRKQYFPEKSAKLYPEESAFEALEKDFQEVINLLKGDNTLEKFRTEYEKLHAVLKKSHENEKRLMEKCRELNAELVVNSSKVAALTNLSKDDQGTISSMKMEIEKAWKMVDIAYEKEQKAKETIHSLQEEIARLTNSVEQGSGLSSCQEYNISELLKYKEEITRERDQLLSEIVELRQSLTQATEQQREAERAKNEADQAIMEVCTAHLLVILGFVLSHSPLLQLISID
;
A
#
# COMPACT_ATOMS: atom_id res chain seq x y z
N MET A 1 -26.10 -5.85 14.36
CA MET A 1 -27.06 -5.09 13.52
C MET A 1 -28.17 -6.04 13.14
N GLY A 2 -29.43 -5.62 13.34
CA GLY A 2 -30.60 -6.49 13.25
C GLY A 2 -30.75 -7.16 11.89
N SER A 3 -30.92 -8.48 11.90
CA SER A 3 -31.35 -9.26 10.74
C SER A 3 -32.72 -8.77 10.29
N VAL A 4 -32.76 -7.95 9.25
CA VAL A 4 -34.00 -7.61 8.55
C VAL A 4 -34.41 -8.84 7.76
N THR A 5 -35.18 -9.70 8.41
CA THR A 5 -35.87 -10.80 7.74
C THR A 5 -36.90 -10.16 6.81
N GLN A 6 -36.58 -10.03 5.52
CA GLN A 6 -37.56 -9.62 4.51
C GLN A 6 -38.75 -10.59 4.58
N PRO A 7 -40.00 -10.12 4.56
CA PRO A 7 -41.14 -11.01 4.45
C PRO A 7 -40.98 -11.80 3.16
N GLN A 8 -40.78 -13.11 3.29
CA GLN A 8 -40.87 -14.02 2.18
C GLN A 8 -42.33 -13.95 1.74
N LEU A 9 -42.58 -13.20 0.68
CA LEU A 9 -43.89 -13.17 0.05
C LEU A 9 -44.04 -14.57 -0.52
N ASP A 10 -44.67 -15.47 0.24
CA ASP A 10 -45.03 -16.79 -0.23
C ASP A 10 -45.92 -16.60 -1.45
N ILE A 11 -45.29 -16.68 -2.63
CA ILE A 11 -45.98 -16.70 -3.90
C ILE A 11 -46.79 -17.99 -3.83
N LEU A 12 -48.06 -17.85 -3.43
CA LEU A 12 -49.05 -18.92 -3.50
C LEU A 12 -48.86 -19.62 -4.86
N PRO A 13 -48.85 -20.96 -4.89
CA PRO A 13 -48.61 -21.70 -6.12
C PRO A 13 -49.54 -21.12 -7.19
N ASN A 14 -48.93 -20.51 -8.20
CA ASN A 14 -49.64 -19.84 -9.28
C ASN A 14 -50.36 -20.94 -10.06
N LYS A 15 -51.57 -21.28 -9.61
CA LYS A 15 -52.48 -22.15 -10.36
C LYS A 15 -52.55 -21.56 -11.76
N SER A 16 -52.19 -22.35 -12.76
CA SER A 16 -52.18 -21.88 -14.14
C SER A 16 -53.55 -21.26 -14.45
N ALA A 17 -53.60 -20.25 -15.32
CA ALA A 17 -54.85 -19.78 -15.93
C ALA A 17 -55.73 -20.95 -16.39
N VAL A 18 -55.08 -22.01 -16.86
CA VAL A 18 -55.66 -23.28 -17.28
C VAL A 18 -56.35 -23.99 -16.11
N ASP A 19 -55.75 -23.99 -14.92
CA ASP A 19 -56.31 -24.57 -13.70
C ASP A 19 -57.49 -23.76 -13.16
N ILE A 20 -57.39 -22.42 -13.18
CA ILE A 20 -58.50 -21.52 -12.79
C ILE A 20 -59.66 -21.68 -13.79
N ARG A 21 -59.37 -21.74 -15.10
CA ARG A 21 -60.36 -22.02 -16.15
C ARG A 21 -61.02 -23.37 -15.94
N LYS A 22 -60.27 -24.43 -15.64
CA LYS A 22 -60.81 -25.78 -15.37
C LYS A 22 -61.66 -25.82 -14.09
N GLN A 23 -61.28 -25.04 -13.08
CA GLN A 23 -61.94 -24.98 -11.78
C GLN A 23 -63.26 -24.18 -11.82
N TYR A 24 -63.34 -23.11 -12.63
CA TYR A 24 -64.49 -22.20 -12.62
C TYR A 24 -65.32 -22.19 -13.92
N PHE A 25 -64.79 -22.67 -15.05
CA PHE A 25 -65.46 -22.70 -16.35
C PHE A 25 -65.12 -23.97 -17.14
N PRO A 26 -65.71 -25.14 -16.80
CA PRO A 26 -65.55 -26.35 -17.61
C PRO A 26 -66.03 -26.09 -19.05
N GLU A 27 -65.36 -26.69 -20.04
CA GLU A 27 -65.40 -26.50 -21.51
C GLU A 27 -66.76 -26.57 -22.23
N LYS A 28 -67.88 -26.43 -21.51
CA LYS A 28 -69.24 -26.56 -22.05
C LYS A 28 -69.68 -25.41 -22.96
N SER A 29 -68.93 -24.31 -23.06
CA SER A 29 -69.30 -23.14 -23.88
C SER A 29 -68.89 -23.21 -25.36
N ALA A 30 -68.17 -24.25 -25.79
CA ALA A 30 -67.61 -24.32 -27.15
C ALA A 30 -68.57 -24.87 -28.23
N LYS A 31 -69.82 -25.22 -27.91
CA LYS A 31 -70.81 -25.74 -28.87
C LYS A 31 -72.07 -24.87 -28.90
N LEU A 32 -71.99 -23.64 -29.40
CA LEU A 32 -73.15 -22.72 -29.41
C LEU A 32 -73.36 -21.95 -30.73
N TYR A 33 -72.85 -22.47 -31.84
CA TYR A 33 -73.41 -22.15 -33.17
C TYR A 33 -74.74 -22.89 -33.51
N PRO A 34 -75.12 -24.01 -32.87
CA PRO A 34 -76.39 -24.68 -33.19
C PRO A 34 -77.66 -23.87 -32.88
N GLU A 35 -77.56 -22.84 -32.03
CA GLU A 35 -78.72 -22.14 -31.45
C GLU A 35 -79.34 -21.12 -32.41
N GLU A 36 -78.54 -20.50 -33.29
CA GLU A 36 -79.02 -19.53 -34.28
C GLU A 36 -79.83 -20.22 -35.39
N SER A 37 -79.36 -21.38 -35.87
CA SER A 37 -80.10 -22.20 -36.84
C SER A 37 -81.40 -22.78 -36.26
N ALA A 38 -81.41 -23.11 -34.97
CA ALA A 38 -82.62 -23.56 -34.28
C ALA A 38 -83.66 -22.43 -34.12
N PHE A 39 -83.21 -21.21 -33.84
CA PHE A 39 -84.10 -20.05 -33.73
C PHE A 39 -84.67 -19.61 -35.09
N GLU A 40 -83.87 -19.67 -36.16
CA GLU A 40 -84.35 -19.41 -37.53
C GLU A 40 -85.44 -20.40 -37.98
N ALA A 41 -85.28 -21.69 -37.65
CA ALA A 41 -86.31 -22.71 -37.90
C ALA A 41 -87.60 -22.39 -37.13
N LEU A 42 -87.48 -21.99 -35.85
CA LEU A 42 -88.62 -21.62 -35.02
C LEU A 42 -89.35 -20.37 -35.55
N GLU A 43 -88.62 -19.39 -36.10
CA GLU A 43 -89.21 -18.22 -36.73
C GLU A 43 -90.02 -18.59 -37.97
N LYS A 44 -89.52 -19.54 -38.78
CA LYS A 44 -90.25 -20.05 -39.94
C LYS A 44 -91.55 -20.74 -39.52
N ASP A 45 -91.49 -21.62 -38.54
CA ASP A 45 -92.67 -22.32 -38.00
C ASP A 45 -93.69 -21.33 -37.43
N PHE A 46 -93.23 -20.28 -36.73
CA PHE A 46 -94.10 -19.21 -36.24
C PHE A 46 -94.86 -18.52 -37.39
N GLN A 47 -94.19 -18.15 -38.48
CA GLN A 47 -94.83 -17.51 -39.63
C GLN A 47 -95.85 -18.43 -40.29
N GLU A 48 -95.57 -19.74 -40.39
CA GLU A 48 -96.52 -20.74 -40.89
C GLU A 48 -97.78 -20.80 -40.03
N VAL A 49 -97.63 -20.87 -38.70
CA VAL A 49 -98.76 -20.89 -37.75
C VAL A 49 -99.58 -19.60 -37.83
N ILE A 50 -98.94 -18.43 -37.88
CA ILE A 50 -99.64 -17.14 -38.01
C ILE A 50 -100.45 -17.07 -39.32
N ASN A 51 -99.90 -17.58 -40.42
CA ASN A 51 -100.60 -17.57 -41.71
C ASN A 51 -101.82 -18.51 -41.71
N LEU A 52 -101.77 -19.64 -41.01
CA LEU A 52 -102.91 -20.53 -40.82
C LEU A 52 -104.02 -19.88 -39.98
N LEU A 53 -103.65 -19.11 -38.94
CA LEU A 53 -104.60 -18.48 -38.01
C LEU A 53 -105.32 -17.25 -38.59
N LYS A 54 -104.75 -16.57 -39.59
CA LYS A 54 -105.35 -15.36 -40.21
C LYS A 54 -106.69 -15.59 -40.90
N GLY A 55 -107.02 -16.84 -41.26
CA GLY A 55 -108.24 -17.19 -41.99
C GLY A 55 -109.49 -17.39 -41.11
N ASP A 56 -109.33 -17.50 -39.78
CA ASP A 56 -110.42 -17.85 -38.87
C ASP A 56 -110.61 -16.80 -37.77
N ASN A 57 -111.69 -16.01 -37.90
CA ASN A 57 -112.04 -14.95 -36.94
C ASN A 57 -112.32 -15.46 -35.51
N THR A 58 -112.63 -16.75 -35.32
CA THR A 58 -112.84 -17.31 -33.98
C THR A 58 -111.54 -17.47 -33.19
N LEU A 59 -110.40 -17.50 -33.88
CA LEU A 59 -109.06 -17.70 -33.31
C LEU A 59 -108.26 -16.42 -33.10
N GLU A 60 -108.82 -15.24 -33.38
CA GLU A 60 -108.09 -13.95 -33.33
C GLU A 60 -107.51 -13.63 -31.94
N LYS A 61 -108.21 -14.00 -30.86
CA LYS A 61 -107.69 -13.85 -29.49
C LYS A 61 -106.46 -14.74 -29.25
N PHE A 62 -106.47 -15.98 -29.75
CA PHE A 62 -105.34 -16.89 -29.64
C PHE A 62 -104.14 -16.38 -30.45
N ARG A 63 -104.38 -15.92 -31.67
CA ARG A 63 -103.35 -15.31 -32.52
C ARG A 63 -102.68 -14.12 -31.82
N THR A 64 -103.47 -13.21 -31.23
CA THR A 64 -102.96 -12.06 -30.49
C THR A 64 -102.05 -12.48 -29.32
N GLU A 65 -102.46 -13.48 -28.53
CA GLU A 65 -101.63 -13.98 -27.42
C GLU A 65 -100.38 -14.72 -27.90
N TYR A 66 -100.46 -15.43 -29.03
CA TYR A 66 -99.31 -16.11 -29.64
C TYR A 66 -98.27 -15.11 -30.21
N GLU A 67 -98.72 -14.04 -30.86
CA GLU A 67 -97.86 -12.94 -31.32
C GLU A 67 -97.16 -12.24 -30.13
N LYS A 68 -97.86 -12.02 -29.01
CA LYS A 68 -97.26 -11.48 -27.79
C LYS A 68 -96.20 -12.41 -27.20
N LEU A 69 -96.47 -13.72 -27.14
CA LEU A 69 -95.51 -14.71 -26.65
C LEU A 69 -94.25 -14.74 -27.52
N HIS A 70 -94.42 -14.74 -28.84
CA HIS A 70 -93.30 -14.69 -29.78
C HIS A 70 -92.47 -13.42 -29.63
N ALA A 71 -93.11 -12.25 -29.46
CA ALA A 71 -92.40 -11.01 -29.21
C ALA A 71 -91.53 -11.06 -27.95
N VAL A 72 -92.02 -11.67 -26.86
CA VAL A 72 -91.25 -11.88 -25.63
C VAL A 72 -90.10 -12.87 -25.85
N LEU A 73 -90.36 -13.98 -26.55
CA LEU A 73 -89.34 -14.98 -26.88
C LEU A 73 -88.21 -14.38 -27.72
N LYS A 74 -88.54 -13.63 -28.77
CA LYS A 74 -87.57 -12.94 -29.64
C LYS A 74 -86.70 -11.97 -28.86
N LYS A 75 -87.31 -11.16 -27.99
CA LYS A 75 -86.56 -10.27 -27.09
C LYS A 75 -85.64 -11.04 -26.14
N SER A 76 -86.09 -12.20 -25.62
CA SER A 76 -85.26 -13.06 -24.76
C SER A 76 -84.04 -13.60 -25.52
N HIS A 77 -84.23 -14.07 -26.75
CA HIS A 77 -83.16 -14.59 -27.60
C HIS A 77 -82.13 -13.50 -27.98
N GLU A 78 -82.59 -12.30 -28.32
CA GLU A 78 -81.68 -11.16 -28.57
C GLU A 78 -80.85 -10.79 -27.33
N ASN A 79 -81.46 -10.81 -26.14
CA ASN A 79 -80.75 -10.58 -24.88
C ASN A 79 -79.72 -11.68 -24.58
N GLU A 80 -80.07 -12.94 -24.82
CA GLU A 80 -79.18 -14.09 -24.68
C GLU A 80 -77.98 -13.97 -25.62
N LYS A 81 -78.20 -13.66 -26.89
CA LYS A 81 -77.12 -13.41 -27.87
C LYS A 81 -76.17 -12.32 -27.40
N ARG A 82 -76.70 -11.20 -26.88
CA ARG A 82 -75.87 -10.10 -26.35
C ARG A 82 -75.07 -10.54 -25.12
N LEU A 83 -75.70 -11.30 -24.22
CA LEU A 83 -75.03 -11.82 -23.02
C LEU A 83 -73.90 -12.78 -23.39
N MET A 84 -74.13 -13.64 -24.38
CA MET A 84 -73.14 -14.59 -24.87
C MET A 84 -71.93 -13.91 -25.51
N GLU A 85 -72.15 -12.87 -26.34
CA GLU A 85 -71.01 -12.10 -26.86
C GLU A 85 -70.21 -11.45 -25.73
N LYS A 86 -70.90 -10.90 -24.72
CA LYS A 86 -70.20 -10.32 -23.56
C LYS A 86 -69.40 -11.35 -22.76
N CYS A 87 -69.93 -12.56 -22.58
CA CYS A 87 -69.19 -13.66 -21.98
C CYS A 87 -67.95 -14.04 -22.79
N ARG A 88 -68.05 -14.04 -24.13
CA ARG A 88 -66.93 -14.33 -25.03
C ARG A 88 -65.84 -13.26 -24.94
N GLU A 89 -66.22 -11.99 -24.96
CA GLU A 89 -65.32 -10.84 -24.77
C GLU A 89 -64.58 -10.94 -23.44
N LEU A 90 -65.31 -11.08 -22.33
CA LEU A 90 -64.72 -11.17 -20.99
C LEU A 90 -63.79 -12.38 -20.84
N ASN A 91 -64.13 -13.51 -21.45
CA ASN A 91 -63.28 -14.69 -21.44
C ASN A 91 -61.99 -14.48 -22.26
N ALA A 92 -62.06 -13.78 -23.40
CA ALA A 92 -60.88 -13.43 -24.17
C ALA A 92 -59.96 -12.47 -23.38
N GLU A 93 -60.53 -11.46 -22.74
CA GLU A 93 -59.79 -10.54 -21.85
C GLU A 93 -59.15 -11.27 -20.67
N LEU A 94 -59.87 -12.19 -20.03
CA LEU A 94 -59.37 -12.99 -18.92
C LEU A 94 -58.13 -13.80 -19.33
N VAL A 95 -58.16 -14.47 -20.49
CA VAL A 95 -57.03 -15.24 -21.01
C VAL A 95 -55.82 -14.33 -21.25
N VAL A 96 -56.01 -13.19 -21.91
CA VAL A 96 -54.92 -12.22 -22.17
C VAL A 96 -54.34 -11.68 -20.87
N ASN A 97 -55.19 -11.28 -19.91
CA ASN A 97 -54.74 -10.77 -18.63
C ASN A 97 -53.98 -11.83 -17.84
N SER A 98 -54.43 -13.07 -17.88
CA SER A 98 -53.72 -14.16 -17.21
C SER A 98 -52.34 -14.43 -17.81
N SER A 99 -52.20 -14.38 -19.14
CA SER A 99 -50.89 -14.43 -19.79
C SER A 99 -49.97 -13.27 -19.37
N LYS A 100 -50.53 -12.05 -19.23
CA LYS A 100 -49.77 -10.88 -18.74
C LYS A 100 -49.30 -11.08 -17.29
N VAL A 101 -50.17 -11.58 -16.41
CA VAL A 101 -49.81 -11.89 -15.01
C VAL A 101 -48.71 -12.94 -14.96
N ALA A 102 -48.80 -14.01 -15.74
CA ALA A 102 -47.76 -15.04 -15.80
C ALA A 102 -46.40 -14.47 -16.26
N ALA A 103 -46.40 -13.62 -17.28
CA ALA A 103 -45.18 -12.96 -17.76
C ALA A 103 -44.57 -12.03 -16.69
N LEU A 104 -45.39 -11.22 -16.01
CA LEU A 104 -44.94 -10.34 -14.92
C LEU A 104 -44.38 -11.12 -13.73
N THR A 105 -44.98 -12.25 -13.37
CA THR A 105 -44.47 -13.12 -12.30
C THR A 105 -43.10 -13.71 -12.64
N ASN A 106 -42.89 -14.14 -13.88
CA ASN A 106 -41.59 -14.64 -14.32
C ASN A 106 -40.53 -13.54 -14.31
N LEU A 107 -40.84 -12.36 -14.86
CA LEU A 107 -39.95 -11.20 -14.83
C LEU A 107 -39.58 -10.82 -13.39
N SER A 108 -40.56 -10.78 -12.49
CA SER A 108 -40.31 -10.47 -11.08
C SER A 108 -39.39 -11.51 -10.41
N LYS A 109 -39.46 -12.78 -10.80
CA LYS A 109 -38.59 -13.83 -10.28
C LYS A 109 -37.15 -13.64 -10.76
N ASP A 110 -36.97 -13.31 -12.04
CA ASP A 110 -35.66 -13.03 -12.63
C ASP A 110 -35.01 -11.78 -12.00
N ASP A 111 -35.82 -10.74 -11.75
CA ASP A 111 -35.40 -9.54 -11.03
C ASP A 111 -34.93 -9.86 -9.60
N GLN A 112 -35.66 -10.71 -8.86
CA GLN A 112 -35.22 -11.16 -7.53
C GLN A 112 -33.89 -11.91 -7.56
N GLY A 113 -33.66 -12.73 -8.59
CA GLY A 113 -32.37 -13.39 -8.81
C GLY A 113 -31.24 -12.37 -9.04
N THR A 114 -31.49 -11.38 -9.90
CA THR A 114 -30.52 -10.31 -10.21
C THR A 114 -30.21 -9.46 -8.98
N ILE A 115 -31.23 -9.05 -8.22
CA ILE A 115 -31.07 -8.29 -6.97
C ILE A 115 -30.21 -9.09 -5.97
N SER A 116 -30.43 -10.39 -5.85
CA SER A 116 -29.67 -11.25 -4.96
C SER A 116 -28.18 -11.33 -5.37
N SER A 117 -27.90 -11.45 -6.67
CA SER A 117 -26.53 -11.41 -7.19
C SER A 117 -25.84 -10.08 -6.91
N MET A 118 -26.52 -8.96 -7.19
CA MET A 118 -25.98 -7.62 -6.93
C MET A 118 -25.70 -7.38 -5.44
N LYS A 119 -26.58 -7.84 -4.54
CA LYS A 119 -26.34 -7.75 -3.08
C LYS A 119 -25.05 -8.49 -2.69
N MET A 120 -24.82 -9.68 -3.23
CA MET A 120 -23.60 -10.45 -2.97
C MET A 120 -22.34 -9.74 -3.50
N GLU A 121 -22.43 -9.10 -4.67
CA GLU A 121 -21.31 -8.30 -5.22
C GLU A 121 -21.00 -7.08 -4.35
N ILE A 122 -22.03 -6.40 -3.83
CA ILE A 122 -21.86 -5.30 -2.87
C ILE A 122 -21.13 -5.81 -1.62
N GLU A 123 -21.58 -6.90 -1.01
CA GLU A 123 -20.90 -7.46 0.18
C GLU A 123 -19.43 -7.82 -0.10
N LYS A 124 -19.12 -8.33 -1.29
CA LYS A 124 -17.75 -8.62 -1.71
C LYS A 124 -16.92 -7.34 -1.86
N ALA A 125 -17.49 -6.30 -2.46
CA ALA A 125 -16.83 -5.00 -2.61
C ALA A 125 -16.56 -4.35 -1.24
N TRP A 126 -17.53 -4.42 -0.32
CA TRP A 126 -17.37 -3.95 1.06
C TRP A 126 -16.21 -4.66 1.77
N LYS A 127 -16.15 -6.00 1.72
CA LYS A 127 -15.03 -6.76 2.28
C LYS A 127 -13.68 -6.38 1.65
N MET A 128 -13.67 -6.10 0.35
CA MET A 128 -12.44 -5.67 -0.34
C MET A 128 -11.98 -4.29 0.13
N VAL A 129 -12.91 -3.36 0.38
CA VAL A 129 -12.61 -2.04 0.96
C VAL A 129 -12.05 -2.20 2.37
N ASP A 130 -12.64 -3.04 3.22
CA ASP A 130 -12.13 -3.29 4.58
C ASP A 130 -10.70 -3.83 4.55
N ILE A 131 -10.42 -4.82 3.69
CA ILE A 131 -9.06 -5.37 3.52
C ILE A 131 -8.07 -4.31 3.01
N ALA A 132 -8.49 -3.47 2.06
CA ALA A 132 -7.65 -2.40 1.54
C ALA A 132 -7.34 -1.36 2.62
N TYR A 133 -8.33 -1.00 3.43
CA TYR A 133 -8.19 -0.08 4.55
C TYR A 133 -7.25 -0.61 5.63
N GLU A 134 -7.36 -1.89 6.02
CA GLU A 134 -6.42 -2.51 6.96
C GLU A 134 -4.97 -2.51 6.44
N LYS A 135 -4.78 -2.77 5.14
CA LYS A 135 -3.46 -2.72 4.50
C LYS A 135 -2.90 -1.29 4.47
N GLU A 136 -3.75 -0.30 4.16
CA GLU A 136 -3.37 1.11 4.21
C GLU A 136 -2.93 1.52 5.61
N GLN A 137 -3.66 1.09 6.65
CA GLN A 137 -3.33 1.40 8.04
C GLN A 137 -1.96 0.83 8.43
N LYS A 138 -1.68 -0.44 8.11
CA LYS A 138 -0.36 -1.06 8.33
C LYS A 138 0.76 -0.34 7.58
N ALA A 139 0.50 0.09 6.34
CA ALA A 139 1.46 0.85 5.56
C ALA A 139 1.75 2.22 6.20
N LYS A 140 0.72 2.92 6.71
CA LYS A 140 0.88 4.17 7.45
C LYS A 140 1.71 4.00 8.72
N GLU A 141 1.45 2.94 9.50
CA GLU A 141 2.25 2.60 10.69
C GLU A 141 3.72 2.34 10.33
N THR A 142 3.97 1.60 9.24
CA THR A 142 5.33 1.34 8.76
C THR A 142 6.03 2.62 8.32
N ILE A 143 5.33 3.50 7.59
CA ILE A 143 5.85 4.81 7.19
C ILE A 143 6.22 5.63 8.42
N HIS A 144 5.37 5.65 9.44
CA HIS A 144 5.62 6.39 10.67
C HIS A 144 6.87 5.87 11.40
N SER A 145 7.00 4.54 11.54
CA SER A 145 8.19 3.92 12.13
C SER A 145 9.47 4.28 11.37
N LEU A 146 9.43 4.26 10.04
CA LEU A 146 10.59 4.65 9.22
C LEU A 146 10.92 6.14 9.36
N GLN A 147 9.91 7.00 9.48
CA GLN A 147 10.14 8.43 9.75
C GLN A 147 10.82 8.67 11.10
N GLU A 148 10.42 7.93 12.15
CA GLU A 148 11.08 7.97 13.45
C GLU A 148 12.52 7.48 13.39
N GLU A 149 12.80 6.40 12.64
CA GLU A 149 14.15 5.90 12.43
C GLU A 149 15.03 6.89 11.67
N ILE A 150 14.50 7.51 10.61
CA ILE A 150 15.20 8.59 9.89
C ILE A 150 15.55 9.72 10.85
N ALA A 151 14.58 10.21 11.63
CA ALA A 151 14.83 11.27 12.60
C ALA A 151 15.91 10.88 13.63
N ARG A 152 15.87 9.64 14.13
CA ARG A 152 16.86 9.11 15.07
C ARG A 152 18.26 9.05 14.44
N LEU A 153 18.37 8.55 13.21
CA LEU A 153 19.63 8.46 12.49
C LEU A 153 20.19 9.84 12.14
N THR A 154 19.35 10.77 11.68
CA THR A 154 19.74 12.16 11.44
C THR A 154 20.33 12.80 12.70
N ASN A 155 19.66 12.68 13.84
CA ASN A 155 20.17 13.17 15.12
C ASN A 155 21.53 12.54 15.49
N SER A 156 21.71 11.24 15.24
CA SER A 156 22.98 10.54 15.50
C SER A 156 24.12 11.04 14.60
N VAL A 157 23.83 11.26 13.32
CA VAL A 157 24.81 11.82 12.36
C VAL A 157 25.20 13.25 12.73
N GLU A 158 24.25 14.07 13.16
CA GLU A 158 24.52 15.43 13.64
C GLU A 158 25.39 15.43 14.90
N GLN A 159 25.13 14.53 15.85
CA GLN A 159 25.98 14.38 17.04
C GLN A 159 27.39 13.88 16.69
N GLY A 160 27.51 12.92 15.77
CA GLY A 160 28.80 12.40 15.30
C GLY A 160 29.63 13.44 14.55
N SER A 161 29.00 14.26 13.71
CA SER A 161 29.68 15.35 12.99
C SER A 161 30.08 16.50 13.93
N GLY A 162 29.27 16.80 14.96
CA GLY A 162 29.65 17.76 16.02
C GLY A 162 30.87 17.32 16.83
N LEU A 163 30.97 16.03 17.15
CA LEU A 163 32.14 15.45 17.82
C LEU A 163 33.39 15.49 16.92
N SER A 164 33.23 15.21 15.62
CA SER A 164 34.30 15.28 14.63
C SER A 164 34.93 16.68 14.58
N SER A 165 34.12 17.74 14.60
CA SER A 165 34.63 19.12 14.54
C SER A 165 35.45 19.49 15.80
N CYS A 166 35.00 19.06 16.99
CA CYS A 166 35.77 19.26 18.23
C CYS A 166 37.06 18.41 18.24
N GLN A 167 37.00 17.18 17.72
CA GLN A 167 38.19 16.34 17.56
C GLN A 167 39.19 16.94 16.56
N GLU A 168 38.73 17.50 15.45
CA GLU A 168 39.57 18.20 14.47
C GLU A 168 40.30 19.40 15.08
N TYR A 169 39.63 20.17 15.94
CA TYR A 169 40.27 21.27 16.68
C TYR A 169 41.41 20.75 17.58
N ASN A 170 41.15 19.71 18.38
CA ASN A 170 42.17 19.11 19.26
C ASN A 170 43.34 18.50 18.47
N ILE A 171 43.06 17.85 17.33
CA ILE A 171 44.10 17.30 16.45
C ILE A 171 44.94 18.42 15.85
N SER A 172 44.33 19.53 15.42
CA SER A 172 45.05 20.70 14.90
C SER A 172 45.98 21.30 15.96
N GLU A 173 45.53 21.40 17.20
CA GLU A 173 46.33 21.91 18.31
C GLU A 173 47.50 20.98 18.66
N LEU A 174 47.26 19.66 18.71
CA LEU A 174 48.31 18.65 18.89
C LEU A 174 49.34 18.67 17.75
N LEU A 175 48.91 18.89 16.50
CA LEU A 175 49.82 19.03 15.36
C LEU A 175 50.71 20.26 15.50
N LYS A 176 50.16 21.42 15.91
CA LYS A 176 50.98 22.61 16.19
C LYS A 176 52.00 22.35 17.29
N TYR A 177 51.58 21.73 18.39
CA TYR A 177 52.48 21.39 19.48
C TYR A 177 53.59 20.42 19.05
N LYS A 178 53.24 19.41 18.22
CA LYS A 178 54.21 18.51 17.62
C LYS A 178 55.21 19.27 16.72
N GLU A 179 54.74 20.19 15.89
CA GLU A 179 55.59 21.02 15.01
C GLU A 179 56.58 21.86 15.83
N GLU A 180 56.09 22.51 16.89
CA GLU A 180 56.89 23.32 17.82
C GLU A 180 58.00 22.49 18.48
N ILE A 181 57.64 21.33 19.06
CA ILE A 181 58.63 20.42 19.67
C ILE A 181 59.62 19.90 18.63
N THR A 182 59.16 19.63 17.41
CA THR A 182 60.03 19.16 16.32
C THR A 182 61.04 20.23 15.96
N ARG A 183 60.61 21.50 15.87
CA ARG A 183 61.47 22.66 15.62
C ARG A 183 62.48 22.86 16.75
N GLU A 184 62.05 22.78 18.00
CA GLU A 184 62.93 22.88 19.18
C GLU A 184 63.97 21.76 19.18
N ARG A 185 63.55 20.52 18.92
CA ARG A 185 64.46 19.37 18.80
C ARG A 185 65.51 19.63 17.72
N ASP A 186 65.10 20.12 16.55
CA ASP A 186 66.01 20.36 15.43
C ASP A 186 66.98 21.51 15.72
N GLN A 187 66.52 22.56 16.41
CA GLN A 187 67.41 23.63 16.93
C GLN A 187 68.43 23.07 17.92
N LEU A 188 67.99 22.32 18.93
CA LEU A 188 68.88 21.73 19.92
C LEU A 188 69.88 20.74 19.28
N LEU A 189 69.46 19.98 18.28
CA LEU A 189 70.38 19.11 17.52
C LEU A 189 71.43 19.93 16.77
N SER A 190 71.04 21.04 16.15
CA SER A 190 71.99 21.97 15.49
C SER A 190 72.99 22.53 16.49
N GLU A 191 72.51 23.01 17.65
CA GLU A 191 73.37 23.52 18.73
C GLU A 191 74.33 22.43 19.25
N ILE A 192 73.88 21.19 19.41
CA ILE A 192 74.75 20.07 19.79
C ILE A 192 75.85 19.84 18.75
N VAL A 193 75.54 19.94 17.46
CA VAL A 193 76.54 19.80 16.39
C VAL A 193 77.58 20.93 16.46
N GLU A 194 77.13 22.18 16.61
CA GLU A 194 78.03 23.34 16.75
C GLU A 194 78.92 23.22 17.99
N LEU A 195 78.35 22.87 19.15
CA LEU A 195 79.10 22.69 20.39
C LEU A 195 80.10 21.54 20.28
N ARG A 196 79.75 20.43 19.64
CA ARG A 196 80.70 19.33 19.37
C ARG A 196 81.85 19.78 18.47
N GLN A 197 81.56 20.57 17.44
CA GLN A 197 82.57 21.12 16.56
C GLN A 197 83.51 22.08 17.30
N SER A 198 82.96 22.99 18.11
CA SER A 198 83.74 23.90 18.96
C SER A 198 84.57 23.15 20.00
N LEU A 199 84.03 22.09 20.61
CA LEU A 199 84.76 21.24 21.55
C LEU A 199 85.93 20.53 20.87
N THR A 200 85.72 20.01 19.66
CA THR A 200 86.78 19.36 18.87
C THR A 200 87.90 20.36 18.56
N GLN A 201 87.55 21.58 18.13
CA GLN A 201 88.54 22.65 17.89
C GLN A 201 89.30 23.04 19.16
N ALA A 202 88.61 23.23 20.28
CA ALA A 202 89.24 23.58 21.55
C ALA A 202 90.17 22.46 22.06
N THR A 203 89.78 21.20 21.88
CA THR A 203 90.61 20.05 22.26
C THR A 203 91.87 19.96 21.40
N GLU A 204 91.77 20.24 20.09
CA GLU A 204 92.94 20.29 19.22
C GLU A 204 93.88 21.44 19.60
N GLN A 205 93.35 22.64 19.84
CA GLN A 205 94.13 23.78 20.33
C GLN A 205 94.82 23.46 21.67
N GLN A 206 94.11 22.80 22.59
CA GLN A 206 94.71 22.39 23.86
C GLN A 206 95.85 21.38 23.66
N ARG A 207 95.68 20.43 22.73
CA ARG A 207 96.73 19.46 22.38
C ARG A 207 97.95 20.12 21.73
N GLU A 208 97.74 21.09 20.86
CA GLU A 208 98.82 21.90 20.27
C GLU A 208 99.56 22.72 21.34
N ALA A 209 98.83 23.36 22.24
CA ALA A 209 99.41 24.11 23.36
C ALA A 209 100.20 23.21 24.32
N GLU A 210 99.68 22.02 24.63
CA GLU A 210 100.38 21.04 25.47
C GLU A 210 101.64 20.49 24.78
N ARG A 211 101.60 20.26 23.45
CA ARG A 211 102.79 19.89 22.66
C ARG A 211 103.86 20.98 22.73
N ALA A 212 103.48 22.24 22.48
CA ALA A 212 104.40 23.38 22.54
C ALA A 212 104.97 23.58 23.96
N LYS A 213 104.15 23.38 25.00
CA LYS A 213 104.61 23.42 26.39
C LYS A 213 105.62 22.31 26.68
N ASN A 214 105.36 21.08 26.25
CA ASN A 214 106.29 19.95 26.44
C ASN A 214 107.61 20.18 25.71
N GLU A 215 107.58 20.75 24.49
CA GLU A 215 108.79 21.15 23.77
C GLU A 215 109.59 22.22 24.54
N ALA A 216 108.90 23.23 25.11
CA ALA A 216 109.53 24.24 25.95
C ALA A 216 110.11 23.65 27.25
N ASP A 217 109.37 22.76 27.93
CA ASP A 217 109.83 22.05 29.14
C ASP A 217 111.07 21.19 28.84
N GLN A 218 111.10 20.52 27.69
CA GLN A 218 112.26 19.74 27.24
C GLN A 218 113.47 20.64 26.96
N ALA A 219 113.29 21.78 26.29
CA ALA A 219 114.35 22.76 26.09
C ALA A 219 114.89 23.32 27.42
N ILE A 220 114.02 23.58 28.40
CA ILE A 220 114.43 23.98 29.76
C ILE A 220 115.26 22.87 30.41
N MET A 221 114.84 21.61 30.30
CA MET A 221 115.56 20.47 30.88
C MET A 221 116.95 20.29 30.26
N GLU A 222 117.10 20.47 28.95
CA GLU A 222 118.39 20.48 28.25
C GLU A 222 119.32 21.60 28.76
N VAL A 223 118.78 22.81 28.99
CA VAL A 223 119.56 23.90 29.57
C VAL A 223 119.96 23.61 31.01
N CYS A 224 119.05 23.07 31.84
CA CYS A 224 119.35 22.72 33.23
C CYS A 224 120.40 21.62 33.34
N THR A 225 120.34 20.60 32.48
CA THR A 225 121.36 19.53 32.44
C THR A 225 122.71 20.07 31.97
N ALA A 226 122.74 20.94 30.96
CA ALA A 226 123.96 21.65 30.56
C ALA A 226 124.52 22.48 31.73
N HIS A 227 123.68 23.19 32.48
CA HIS A 227 124.10 23.97 33.66
C HIS A 227 124.68 23.08 34.76
N LEU A 228 124.02 21.96 35.07
CA LEU A 228 124.50 20.96 36.04
C LEU A 228 125.84 20.36 35.63
N LEU A 229 126.04 20.05 34.34
CA LEU A 229 127.33 19.57 33.84
C LEU A 229 128.44 20.63 33.96
N VAL A 230 128.13 21.90 33.70
CA VAL A 230 129.08 23.02 33.92
C VAL A 230 129.42 23.14 35.40
N ILE A 231 128.43 23.08 36.30
CA ILE A 231 128.65 23.11 37.76
C ILE A 231 129.45 21.88 38.21
N LEU A 232 129.13 20.68 37.73
CA LEU A 232 129.88 19.46 38.06
C LEU A 232 131.32 19.55 37.56
N GLY A 233 131.54 20.08 36.35
CA GLY A 233 132.86 20.35 35.80
C GLY A 233 133.65 21.34 36.66
N PHE A 234 133.00 22.40 37.14
CA PHE A 234 133.59 23.38 38.06
C PHE A 234 133.92 22.78 39.43
N VAL A 235 133.02 21.96 39.99
CA VAL A 235 133.20 21.27 41.28
C VAL A 235 134.29 20.18 41.19
N LEU A 236 134.38 19.45 40.08
CA LEU A 236 135.44 18.48 39.83
C LEU A 236 136.80 19.17 39.65
N SER A 237 136.85 20.36 39.01
CA SER A 237 138.10 21.12 38.86
C SER A 237 138.58 21.79 40.16
N HIS A 238 137.68 22.03 41.12
CA HIS A 238 137.97 22.69 42.42
C HIS A 238 137.87 21.76 43.64
N SER A 239 137.64 20.46 43.46
CA SER A 239 137.62 19.50 44.56
C SER A 239 139.04 19.18 45.05
N PRO A 240 139.40 19.51 46.30
CA PRO A 240 140.75 19.30 46.83
C PRO A 240 141.15 17.82 46.95
N LEU A 241 140.22 16.88 46.80
CA LEU A 241 140.50 15.43 46.78
C LEU A 241 141.08 14.92 45.44
N LEU A 242 140.86 15.60 44.32
CA LEU A 242 141.43 15.21 43.00
C LEU A 242 142.77 15.92 42.70
N GLN A 243 143.05 17.06 43.33
CA GLN A 243 144.37 17.70 43.25
C GLN A 243 145.46 16.99 44.06
N LEU A 244 145.12 15.95 44.84
CA LEU A 244 146.08 15.14 45.61
C LEU A 244 146.51 13.82 44.92
N ILE A 245 145.98 13.49 43.74
CA ILE A 245 146.28 12.21 43.04
C ILE A 245 147.17 12.41 41.78
N SER A 246 147.54 13.67 41.45
CA SER A 246 148.34 13.93 40.25
C SER A 246 149.76 14.46 40.51
N ILE A 247 150.24 14.45 41.77
CA ILE A 247 151.64 14.67 42.12
C ILE A 247 152.00 13.72 43.28
N ASP A 248 152.99 12.86 42.99
CA ASP A 248 153.47 11.63 43.66
C ASP A 248 152.62 10.34 43.51
#